data_AF-W1YK98-F1
#
_entry.id   AF-W1YK98-F1
#
_cell.length_a   1.000
_cell.length_b   1.000
_cell.length_c   1.000
_cell.angle_alpha   90.00
_cell.angle_beta   90.00
_cell.angle_gamma   90.00
#
_symmetry.space_group_name_H-M   'P 1'
#
loop_
_entity.id
_entity.type
_entity.pdbx_description
1 polymer ?
#
loop_
_entity_poly.entity_id
_entity_poly.type
_entity_poly.pdbx_seq_one_letter_code
_entity_poly.pdbx_strand_id
1 'polypeptide(L)'
;MNKRLKEILERKQELRKLIEQDDNADLNAISTELDEIEAEERQIKDKQNIIERMSKGETIGNVISQNFDKKEIDMRSMNWEQAIETPEDRSAWLNDIAGRKVTEEQRNLISKVNEQYRSDFVHSTENKGVLIPKSVADGIWEKAEQTSSLWADVNKFKVKGILTLVTGEKNKNATWYEESTVVESEELK
;
A
#
# COMPACT_ATOMS: atom_id res chain seq x y z
N MET A 1 32.29 -5.30 -18.80
CA MET A 1 32.84 -6.28 -19.76
C MET A 1 33.60 -7.33 -18.95
N ASN A 2 33.18 -8.60 -18.98
CA ASN A 2 33.70 -9.64 -18.07
C ASN A 2 35.19 -9.93 -18.30
N LYS A 3 35.98 -9.95 -17.22
CA LYS A 3 37.44 -10.19 -17.24
C LYS A 3 37.80 -11.51 -17.96
N ARG A 4 36.98 -12.54 -17.80
CA ARG A 4 37.14 -13.86 -18.43
C ARG A 4 36.97 -13.88 -19.96
N LEU A 5 36.13 -13.01 -20.51
CA LEU A 5 35.92 -12.97 -21.97
C LEU A 5 37.14 -12.39 -22.69
N LYS A 6 37.87 -11.46 -22.05
CA LYS A 6 39.11 -10.91 -22.59
C LYS A 6 40.24 -11.94 -22.62
N GLU A 7 40.37 -12.71 -21.56
CA GLU A 7 41.35 -13.81 -21.43
C GLU A 7 41.13 -14.90 -22.50
N ILE A 8 39.87 -15.24 -22.80
CA ILE A 8 39.51 -16.16 -23.90
C ILE A 8 39.93 -15.61 -25.27
N LEU A 9 39.72 -14.31 -25.52
CA LEU A 9 40.12 -13.69 -26.79
C LEU A 9 41.64 -13.65 -26.96
N GLU A 10 42.37 -13.36 -25.89
CA GLU A 10 43.84 -13.36 -25.87
C GLU A 10 44.37 -14.77 -26.16
N ARG A 11 43.79 -15.81 -25.53
CA ARG A 11 44.19 -17.21 -25.76
C ARG A 11 43.86 -17.70 -27.17
N LYS A 12 42.73 -17.28 -27.77
CA LYS A 12 42.40 -17.55 -29.18
C LYS A 12 43.41 -16.90 -30.14
N GLN A 13 43.88 -15.70 -29.83
CA GLN A 13 44.91 -15.02 -30.62
C GLN A 13 46.28 -15.72 -30.52
N GLU A 14 46.61 -16.28 -29.35
CA GLU A 14 47.81 -17.09 -29.16
C GLU A 14 47.75 -18.39 -29.97
N LEU A 15 46.63 -19.12 -29.93
CA LEU A 15 46.43 -20.31 -30.77
C LEU A 15 46.54 -20.01 -32.27
N ARG A 16 46.02 -18.86 -32.71
CA ARG A 16 46.18 -18.42 -34.10
C ARG A 16 47.64 -18.17 -34.48
N LYS A 17 48.43 -17.54 -33.59
CA LYS A 17 49.86 -17.34 -33.81
C LYS A 17 50.63 -18.66 -33.84
N LEU A 18 50.21 -19.64 -33.04
CA LEU A 18 50.80 -20.98 -33.01
C LEU A 18 50.58 -21.72 -34.35
N ILE A 19 49.38 -21.61 -34.93
CA ILE A 19 49.05 -22.16 -36.26
C ILE A 19 49.83 -21.43 -37.38
N GLU A 20 50.04 -20.12 -37.25
CA GLU A 20 50.75 -19.31 -38.27
C GLU A 20 52.28 -19.47 -38.24
N GLN A 21 52.88 -19.99 -37.14
CA GLN A 21 54.33 -20.11 -36.98
C GLN A 21 54.90 -21.54 -37.14
N ASP A 22 54.08 -22.59 -36.98
CA ASP A 22 54.55 -23.97 -36.98
C ASP A 22 53.75 -24.84 -37.97
N ASP A 23 54.39 -25.21 -39.08
CA ASP A 23 53.81 -26.03 -40.16
C ASP A 23 53.51 -27.49 -39.72
N ASN A 24 53.98 -27.92 -38.53
CA ASN A 24 53.80 -29.27 -38.00
C ASN A 24 53.06 -29.29 -36.65
N ALA A 25 52.34 -28.21 -36.32
CA ALA A 25 51.53 -28.12 -35.11
C ALA A 25 50.43 -29.20 -35.09
N ASP A 26 50.18 -29.79 -33.93
CA ASP A 26 49.13 -30.80 -33.74
C ASP A 26 47.74 -30.14 -33.84
N LEU A 27 47.26 -30.04 -35.07
CA LEU A 27 45.97 -29.44 -35.43
C LEU A 27 44.80 -30.08 -34.67
N ASN A 28 44.90 -31.37 -34.30
CA ASN A 28 43.85 -32.04 -33.55
C ASN A 28 43.79 -31.51 -32.12
N ALA A 29 44.94 -31.38 -31.43
CA ALA A 29 44.99 -30.82 -30.09
C ALA A 29 44.50 -29.36 -30.04
N ILE A 30 44.89 -28.55 -31.03
CA ILE A 30 44.45 -27.16 -31.13
C ILE A 30 42.94 -27.07 -31.43
N SER A 31 42.41 -27.97 -32.27
CA SER A 31 40.97 -28.03 -32.52
C SER A 31 40.18 -28.41 -31.27
N THR A 32 40.67 -29.36 -30.46
CA THR A 32 40.00 -29.74 -29.21
C THR A 32 40.03 -28.63 -28.17
N GLU A 33 41.16 -27.92 -28.03
CA GLU A 33 41.24 -26.78 -27.12
C GLU A 33 40.36 -25.61 -27.60
N LEU A 34 40.26 -25.39 -28.92
CA LEU A 34 39.38 -24.38 -29.48
C LEU A 34 37.90 -24.70 -29.23
N ASP A 35 37.50 -25.97 -29.40
CA ASP A 35 36.14 -26.44 -29.12
C ASP A 35 35.77 -26.26 -27.63
N GLU A 36 36.70 -26.55 -26.72
CA GLU A 36 36.51 -26.33 -25.28
C GLU A 36 36.34 -24.83 -24.95
N ILE A 37 37.21 -23.98 -25.52
CA ILE A 37 37.13 -22.52 -25.33
C ILE A 37 35.81 -21.96 -25.91
N GLU A 38 35.34 -22.47 -27.05
CA GLU A 38 34.04 -22.08 -27.60
C GLU A 38 32.87 -22.54 -26.74
N ALA A 39 32.94 -23.73 -26.15
CA ALA A 39 31.93 -24.23 -25.22
C ALA A 39 31.86 -23.34 -23.98
N GLU A 40 33.00 -22.95 -23.40
CA GLU A 40 33.05 -22.02 -22.27
C GLU A 40 32.50 -20.62 -22.63
N GLU A 41 32.86 -20.10 -23.81
CA GLU A 41 32.37 -18.79 -24.26
C GLU A 41 30.85 -18.78 -24.44
N ARG A 42 30.28 -19.84 -25.02
CA ARG A 42 28.83 -20.02 -25.15
C ARG A 42 28.14 -20.05 -23.78
N GLN A 43 28.67 -20.82 -22.83
CA GLN A 43 28.10 -20.87 -21.47
C GLN A 43 28.12 -19.50 -20.77
N ILE A 44 29.19 -18.72 -20.94
CA ILE A 44 29.29 -17.38 -20.34
C ILE A 44 28.28 -16.44 -21.00
N LYS A 45 28.17 -16.44 -22.33
CA LYS A 45 27.21 -15.63 -23.07
C LYS A 45 25.76 -16.00 -22.72
N ASP A 46 25.45 -17.28 -22.60
CA ASP A 46 24.13 -17.76 -22.21
C ASP A 46 23.78 -17.33 -20.79
N LYS A 47 24.73 -17.44 -19.84
CA LYS A 47 24.55 -16.91 -18.48
C LYS A 47 24.32 -15.40 -18.48
N GLN A 48 25.05 -14.63 -19.30
CA GLN A 48 24.84 -13.19 -19.42
C GLN A 48 23.47 -12.86 -20.02
N ASN A 49 23.05 -13.54 -21.08
CA ASN A 49 21.72 -13.39 -21.66
C ASN A 49 20.61 -13.75 -20.67
N ILE A 50 20.79 -14.80 -19.87
CA ILE A 50 19.84 -15.16 -18.81
C ILE A 50 19.80 -14.06 -17.74
N ILE A 51 20.95 -13.54 -17.30
CA ILE A 51 21.01 -12.41 -16.35
C ILE A 51 20.35 -11.16 -16.93
N GLU A 52 20.59 -10.83 -18.19
CA GLU A 52 19.94 -9.70 -18.86
C GLU A 52 18.44 -9.89 -19.00
N ARG A 53 17.97 -11.10 -19.34
CA ARG A 53 16.53 -11.42 -19.42
C ARG A 53 15.87 -11.43 -18.04
N MET A 54 16.59 -11.87 -17.00
CA MET A 54 16.15 -11.74 -15.61
C MET A 54 16.11 -10.27 -15.16
N SER A 55 17.10 -9.45 -15.54
CA SER A 55 17.17 -8.02 -15.25
C SER A 55 16.13 -7.20 -16.02
N LYS A 56 15.75 -7.63 -17.22
CA LYS A 56 14.71 -7.01 -18.06
C LYS A 56 13.31 -7.53 -17.74
N GLY A 57 13.17 -8.48 -16.81
CA GLY A 57 11.89 -8.95 -16.30
C GLY A 57 11.09 -9.87 -17.24
N GLU A 58 11.69 -10.43 -18.29
CA GLU A 58 10.94 -11.18 -19.32
C GLU A 58 10.70 -12.67 -18.99
N THR A 59 11.40 -13.26 -18.02
CA THR A 59 11.36 -14.73 -17.80
C THR A 59 11.07 -15.18 -16.38
N ILE A 60 10.65 -14.27 -15.49
CA ILE A 60 10.15 -14.68 -14.18
C ILE A 60 8.64 -14.86 -14.35
N GLY A 61 8.18 -16.12 -14.38
CA GLY A 61 6.75 -16.43 -14.32
C GLY A 61 6.13 -15.60 -13.21
N ASN A 62 5.12 -14.81 -13.59
CA ASN A 62 4.52 -13.69 -12.87
C ASN A 62 4.59 -13.80 -11.34
N VAL A 63 5.75 -13.52 -10.73
CA VAL A 63 5.77 -12.97 -9.39
C VAL A 63 5.16 -11.62 -9.64
N ILE A 64 3.92 -11.44 -9.19
CA ILE A 64 3.33 -10.12 -9.07
C ILE A 64 4.30 -9.38 -8.15
N SER A 65 5.30 -8.74 -8.76
CA SER A 65 6.03 -7.68 -8.15
C SER A 65 4.96 -6.63 -7.98
N GLN A 66 4.36 -6.65 -6.79
CA GLN A 66 3.82 -5.44 -6.22
C GLN A 66 5.03 -4.51 -6.04
N ASN A 67 5.53 -3.99 -7.16
CA ASN A 67 6.00 -2.61 -7.21
C ASN A 67 4.75 -1.78 -6.91
N PHE A 68 4.31 -1.81 -5.65
CA PHE A 68 3.94 -0.56 -5.05
C PHE A 68 5.20 0.26 -5.25
N ASP A 69 5.18 1.18 -6.21
CA ASP A 69 5.95 2.38 -6.05
C ASP A 69 5.65 2.79 -4.62
N LYS A 70 6.57 2.47 -3.70
CA LYS A 70 6.50 2.95 -2.33
C LYS A 70 6.81 4.41 -2.54
N LYS A 71 5.78 5.15 -2.96
CA LYS A 71 5.74 6.59 -2.89
C LYS A 71 6.15 6.80 -1.46
N GLU A 72 7.37 7.26 -1.24
CA GLU A 72 7.79 7.73 0.06
C GLU A 72 6.83 8.88 0.32
N ILE A 73 5.70 8.50 0.92
CA ILE A 73 4.73 9.43 1.41
C ILE A 73 5.51 10.08 2.54
N ASP A 74 5.96 11.31 2.30
CA ASP A 74 6.64 12.06 3.34
C ASP A 74 5.61 12.40 4.42
N MET A 75 5.38 11.42 5.31
CA MET A 75 4.45 11.48 6.42
C MET A 75 4.81 12.63 7.38
N ARG A 76 6.03 13.17 7.31
CA ARG A 76 6.41 14.34 8.09
C ARG A 76 5.73 15.62 7.59
N SER A 77 5.26 15.65 6.35
CA SER A 77 4.56 16.81 5.77
C SER A 77 3.02 16.67 5.78
N MET A 78 2.50 15.47 6.05
CA MET A 78 1.06 15.21 6.02
C MET A 78 0.34 15.74 7.26
N ASN A 79 -0.89 16.22 7.04
CA ASN A 79 -1.83 16.51 8.12
C ASN A 79 -2.40 15.21 8.71
N TRP A 80 -2.89 15.25 9.94
CA TRP A 80 -3.37 14.07 10.65
C TRP A 80 -4.55 13.39 9.93
N GLU A 81 -5.42 14.14 9.23
CA GLU A 81 -6.55 13.56 8.48
C GLU A 81 -6.14 12.77 7.25
N GLN A 82 -4.95 13.03 6.72
CA GLN A 82 -4.36 12.27 5.61
C GLN A 82 -3.53 11.10 6.14
N ALA A 83 -2.78 11.33 7.22
CA ALA A 83 -1.96 10.29 7.85
C ALA A 83 -2.80 9.10 8.32
N ILE A 84 -3.99 9.35 8.89
CA ILE A 84 -4.94 8.33 9.38
C ILE A 84 -5.49 7.40 8.28
N GLU A 85 -5.37 7.80 7.00
CA GLU A 85 -5.77 7.00 5.85
C GLU A 85 -4.64 6.10 5.34
N THR A 86 -3.41 6.36 5.76
CA THR A 86 -2.25 5.62 5.25
C THR A 86 -2.17 4.20 5.80
N PRO A 87 -1.71 3.22 4.99
CA PRO A 87 -1.47 1.85 5.46
C PRO A 87 -0.40 1.77 6.54
N GLU A 88 0.56 2.69 6.52
CA GLU A 88 1.70 2.73 7.44
C GLU A 88 1.23 3.12 8.86
N ASP A 89 0.40 4.16 8.99
CA ASP A 89 -0.21 4.54 10.27
C ASP A 89 -1.11 3.42 10.82
N ARG A 90 -1.90 2.76 9.95
CA ARG A 90 -2.68 1.57 10.35
C ARG A 90 -1.79 0.48 10.95
N SER A 91 -0.69 0.17 10.28
CA SER A 91 0.24 -0.89 10.72
C SER A 91 0.93 -0.51 12.03
N ALA A 92 1.32 0.76 12.19
CA ALA A 92 1.91 1.29 13.41
C ALA A 92 0.92 1.18 14.57
N TRP A 93 -0.31 1.68 14.39
CA TRP A 93 -1.38 1.61 15.38
C TRP A 93 -1.73 0.18 15.79
N LEU A 94 -1.81 -0.74 14.81
CA LEU A 94 -2.11 -2.14 15.10
C LEU A 94 -1.00 -2.80 15.92
N ASN A 95 0.27 -2.50 15.61
CA ASN A 95 1.40 -3.02 16.37
C ASN A 95 1.42 -2.45 17.79
N ASP A 96 1.08 -1.18 17.98
CA ASP A 96 0.97 -0.52 19.28
C ASP A 96 -0.10 -1.18 20.15
N ILE A 97 -1.32 -1.36 19.62
CA ILE A 97 -2.42 -2.02 20.34
C ILE A 97 -2.15 -3.51 20.58
N ALA A 98 -1.51 -4.19 19.64
CA ALA A 98 -1.16 -5.60 19.79
C ALA A 98 0.01 -5.83 20.76
N GLY A 99 0.60 -4.77 21.34
CA GLY A 99 1.76 -4.86 22.24
C GLY A 99 3.03 -5.37 21.55
N ARG A 100 3.09 -5.29 20.22
CA ARG A 100 4.25 -5.71 19.42
C ARG A 100 5.32 -4.63 19.46
N LYS A 101 6.56 -4.98 19.12
CA LYS A 101 7.65 -4.01 19.03
C LYS A 101 7.34 -3.02 17.90
N VAL A 102 7.01 -1.79 18.29
CA VAL A 102 6.84 -0.64 17.38
C VAL A 102 8.24 -0.06 17.11
N THR A 103 8.56 0.21 15.84
CA THR A 103 9.82 0.90 15.52
C THR A 103 9.77 2.36 15.98
N GLU A 104 10.93 3.00 16.18
CA GLU A 104 10.98 4.39 16.65
C GLU A 104 10.28 5.35 15.68
N GLU A 105 10.38 5.10 14.38
CA GLU A 105 9.69 5.85 13.32
C GLU A 105 8.17 5.73 13.43
N GLN A 106 7.66 4.51 13.65
CA GLN A 106 6.24 4.25 13.83
C GLN A 106 5.70 4.89 15.11
N ARG A 107 6.47 4.88 16.20
CA ARG A 107 6.09 5.54 17.44
C ARG A 107 5.98 7.05 17.26
N ASN A 108 6.96 7.65 16.58
CA ASN A 108 6.95 9.08 16.27
C ASN A 108 5.80 9.47 15.34
N LEU A 109 5.41 8.58 14.41
CA LEU A 109 4.24 8.78 13.56
C LEU A 109 2.96 8.84 14.39
N ILE A 110 2.70 7.80 15.21
CA ILE A 110 1.51 7.72 16.07
C ILE A 110 1.46 8.91 17.03
N SER A 111 2.58 9.27 17.66
CA SER A 111 2.61 10.39 18.60
C SER A 111 2.30 11.71 17.92
N LYS A 112 2.86 11.94 16.72
CA LYS A 112 2.63 13.18 15.97
C LYS A 112 1.18 13.29 15.48
N VAL A 113 0.62 12.21 14.92
CA VAL A 113 -0.78 12.18 14.46
C VAL A 113 -1.73 12.44 15.62
N ASN A 114 -1.47 11.81 16.77
CA ASN A 114 -2.25 12.06 17.98
C ASN A 114 -2.07 13.48 18.53
N GLU A 115 -0.85 14.03 18.49
CA GLU A 115 -0.57 15.39 18.97
C GLU A 115 -1.26 16.45 18.10
N GLN A 116 -1.18 16.32 16.77
CA GLN A 116 -1.90 17.19 15.82
C GLN A 116 -3.41 17.10 16.02
N TYR A 117 -3.95 15.90 16.18
CA TYR A 117 -5.37 15.74 16.48
C TYR A 117 -5.76 16.43 17.80
N ARG A 118 -4.94 16.31 18.84
CA ARG A 118 -5.22 16.95 20.14
C ARG A 118 -5.13 18.46 20.06
N SER A 119 -4.22 19.01 19.26
CA SER A 119 -4.08 20.45 19.05
C SER A 119 -5.24 21.03 18.24
N ASP A 120 -5.84 20.28 17.32
CA ASP A 120 -6.94 20.78 16.50
C ASP A 120 -8.26 20.85 17.28
N PHE A 121 -8.41 20.04 18.33
CA PHE A 121 -9.61 20.01 19.16
C PHE A 121 -9.34 20.47 20.60
N VAL A 122 -9.01 21.75 20.79
CA VAL A 122 -8.64 22.37 22.09
C VAL A 122 -9.82 22.56 23.07
N HIS A 123 -11.04 22.20 22.70
CA HIS A 123 -12.25 22.59 23.46
C HIS A 123 -12.63 21.69 24.65
N SER A 124 -11.80 20.70 25.03
CA SER A 124 -12.09 19.82 26.18
C SER A 124 -10.83 19.48 26.98
N THR A 125 -10.89 19.60 28.31
CA THR A 125 -9.81 19.26 29.26
C THR A 125 -9.60 17.74 29.43
N GLU A 126 -10.43 16.90 28.80
CA GLU A 126 -10.29 15.45 28.87
C GLU A 126 -9.10 14.92 28.04
N ASN A 127 -8.40 13.94 28.61
CA ASN A 127 -7.33 13.21 27.95
C ASN A 127 -7.91 12.43 26.77
N LYS A 128 -7.86 13.01 25.57
CA LYS A 128 -8.38 12.37 24.35
C LYS A 128 -7.70 11.02 24.15
N GLY A 129 -8.47 9.99 23.80
CA GLY A 129 -7.93 8.67 23.51
C GLY A 129 -7.00 8.66 22.29
N VAL A 130 -6.33 7.53 22.06
CA VAL A 130 -5.54 7.29 20.85
C VAL A 130 -6.46 7.32 19.63
N LEU A 131 -6.06 8.04 18.58
CA LEU A 131 -6.80 8.15 17.34
C LEU A 131 -6.85 6.78 16.63
N ILE A 132 -8.03 6.38 16.12
CA ILE A 132 -8.21 5.11 15.41
C ILE A 132 -8.14 5.36 13.90
N PRO A 133 -7.31 4.62 13.14
CA PRO A 133 -7.26 4.70 11.69
C PRO A 133 -8.64 4.56 11.03
N LYS A 134 -8.98 5.40 10.03
CA LYS A 134 -10.34 5.46 9.42
C LYS A 134 -10.80 4.10 8.91
N SER A 135 -9.92 3.42 8.18
CA SER A 135 -10.16 2.07 7.68
C SER A 135 -10.44 1.00 8.75
N VAL A 136 -9.91 1.17 9.97
CA VAL A 136 -10.20 0.27 11.08
C VAL A 136 -11.56 0.61 11.68
N ALA A 137 -11.87 1.89 11.82
CA ALA A 137 -13.20 2.33 12.26
C ALA A 137 -14.30 1.84 11.31
N ASP A 138 -14.09 1.92 9.99
CA ASP A 138 -15.03 1.39 8.99
C ASP A 138 -15.25 -0.12 9.16
N GLY A 139 -14.18 -0.89 9.35
CA GLY A 139 -14.28 -2.34 9.60
C GLY A 139 -14.96 -2.70 10.92
N ILE A 140 -14.84 -1.86 11.96
CA ILE A 140 -15.59 -2.03 13.21
C ILE A 140 -17.09 -1.87 12.95
N TRP A 141 -17.49 -0.83 12.21
CA TRP A 141 -18.89 -0.60 11.86
C TRP A 141 -19.46 -1.70 10.96
N GLU A 142 -18.68 -2.20 10.00
CA GLU A 142 -19.07 -3.33 9.15
C GLU A 142 -19.32 -4.60 9.99
N LYS A 143 -18.43 -4.92 10.93
CA LYS A 143 -18.65 -6.06 11.84
C LYS A 143 -19.83 -5.85 12.78
N ALA A 144 -20.02 -4.63 13.27
CA ALA A 144 -21.17 -4.29 14.11
C ALA A 144 -22.49 -4.47 13.34
N GLU A 145 -22.50 -4.07 12.06
CA GLU A 145 -23.63 -4.26 11.14
C GLU A 145 -23.93 -5.74 10.89
N GLN A 146 -22.91 -6.56 10.65
CA GLN A 146 -23.11 -8.00 10.44
C GLN A 146 -23.62 -8.73 11.69
N THR A 147 -23.23 -8.27 12.88
CA THR A 147 -23.58 -8.95 14.15
C THR A 147 -24.95 -8.53 14.65
N SER A 148 -25.36 -7.28 14.41
CA SER A 148 -26.56 -6.71 15.01
C SER A 148 -27.81 -6.96 14.16
N SER A 149 -28.75 -7.74 14.69
CA SER A 149 -30.05 -7.97 14.05
C SER A 149 -30.88 -6.70 13.88
N LEU A 150 -30.74 -5.73 14.80
CA LEU A 150 -31.53 -4.49 14.78
C LEU A 150 -30.91 -3.41 13.89
N TRP A 151 -29.66 -3.58 13.46
CA TRP A 151 -28.96 -2.59 12.64
C TRP A 151 -29.50 -2.51 11.22
N ALA A 152 -30.21 -3.53 10.76
CA ALA A 152 -30.93 -3.54 9.49
C ALA A 152 -32.20 -2.66 9.52
N ASP A 153 -32.86 -2.57 10.68
CA ASP A 153 -34.19 -1.96 10.80
C ASP A 153 -34.16 -0.46 11.17
N VAL A 154 -32.97 0.09 11.46
CA VAL A 154 -32.81 1.49 11.86
C VAL A 154 -32.38 2.39 10.71
N ASN A 155 -32.91 3.62 10.70
CA ASN A 155 -32.50 4.67 9.75
C ASN A 155 -31.11 5.21 10.13
N LYS A 156 -30.13 4.97 9.26
CA LYS A 156 -28.72 5.34 9.48
C LYS A 156 -28.46 6.76 8.98
N PHE A 157 -28.25 7.71 9.90
CA PHE A 157 -27.90 9.08 9.55
C PHE A 157 -26.39 9.33 9.76
N LYS A 158 -25.66 9.59 8.67
CA LYS A 158 -24.21 9.86 8.69
C LYS A 158 -23.91 11.36 8.86
N VAL A 159 -24.40 11.96 9.95
CA VAL A 159 -24.22 13.41 10.20
C VAL A 159 -23.07 13.63 11.19
N LYS A 160 -22.16 14.55 10.85
CA LYS A 160 -21.11 15.00 11.77
C LYS A 160 -21.71 16.01 12.76
N GLY A 161 -21.94 15.60 14.00
CA GLY A 161 -22.44 16.47 15.07
C GLY A 161 -23.79 16.03 15.64
N ILE A 162 -24.48 16.96 16.31
CA ILE A 162 -25.77 16.71 16.95
C ILE A 162 -26.86 16.68 15.87
N LEU A 163 -27.60 15.57 15.79
CA LEU A 163 -28.76 15.42 14.91
C LEU A 163 -30.03 15.71 15.71
N THR A 164 -30.79 16.73 15.28
CA THR A 164 -32.13 17.02 15.80
C THR A 164 -33.16 16.67 14.74
N LEU A 165 -34.07 15.75 15.04
CA LEU A 165 -35.20 15.39 14.18
C LEU A 165 -36.47 16.03 14.74
N VAL A 166 -37.13 16.86 13.93
CA VAL A 166 -38.46 17.38 14.28
C VAL A 166 -39.47 16.26 14.02
N THR A 167 -40.09 15.75 15.08
CA THR A 167 -41.23 14.85 14.96
C THR A 167 -42.51 15.67 14.89
N GLY A 168 -43.47 15.23 14.07
CA GLY A 168 -44.81 15.79 14.13
C GLY A 168 -45.44 15.45 15.48
N GLU A 169 -45.94 16.47 16.19
CA GLU A 169 -46.87 16.25 17.30
C GLU A 169 -48.25 15.89 16.72
N LYS A 170 -49.10 15.23 17.50
CA LYS A 170 -50.48 14.98 17.06
C LYS A 170 -51.19 16.33 16.91
N ASN A 171 -51.41 16.77 15.67
CA ASN A 171 -52.28 17.91 15.39
C ASN A 171 -53.71 17.60 15.87
N LYS A 172 -54.49 18.63 16.22
CA LYS A 172 -55.91 18.46 16.58
C LYS A 172 -56.64 17.72 15.45
N ASN A 173 -57.45 16.72 15.82
CA ASN A 173 -58.25 15.98 14.84
C ASN A 173 -59.18 16.92 14.08
N ALA A 174 -59.36 16.68 12.78
CA ALA A 174 -60.32 17.42 11.97
C ALA A 174 -61.72 17.31 12.60
N THR A 175 -62.30 18.47 12.92
CA THR A 175 -63.65 18.57 13.50
C THR A 175 -64.56 19.24 12.49
N TRP A 176 -65.79 18.74 12.35
CA TRP A 176 -66.79 19.39 11.51
C TRP A 176 -67.39 20.58 12.26
N TYR A 177 -67.41 21.75 11.63
CA TYR A 177 -68.00 22.97 12.18
C TYR A 177 -69.25 23.35 11.39
N GLU A 178 -70.27 23.87 12.09
CA GLU A 178 -71.42 24.53 11.46
C GLU A 178 -71.05 25.96 11.04
N GLU A 179 -71.72 26.50 10.02
CA GLU A 179 -71.38 27.77 9.35
C GLU A 179 -71.28 28.98 10.30
N SER A 180 -72.02 28.98 11.41
CA SER A 180 -72.02 30.06 12.39
C SER A 180 -70.89 29.98 13.43
N THR A 181 -70.05 28.93 13.40
CA THR A 181 -69.02 28.71 14.42
C THR A 181 -67.67 29.32 13.99
N VAL A 182 -67.06 30.13 14.87
CA VAL A 182 -65.72 30.67 14.64
C VAL A 182 -64.68 29.55 14.78
N VAL A 183 -63.97 29.24 13.70
CA VAL A 183 -62.96 28.17 13.65
C VAL A 183 -61.62 28.68 14.18
N GLU A 184 -61.01 27.93 15.11
CA GLU A 184 -59.61 28.14 15.50
C GLU A 184 -58.70 27.70 14.35
N SER A 185 -58.10 28.66 13.62
CA SER A 185 -57.04 28.36 12.67
C SER A 185 -55.69 28.27 13.39
N GLU A 186 -54.97 27.17 13.23
CA GLU A 186 -53.60 27.05 13.72
C GLU A 186 -52.69 28.02 12.95
N GLU A 187 -52.13 29.01 13.65
CA GLU A 187 -51.02 29.82 13.12
C GLU A 187 -49.78 28.94 13.02
N LEU A 188 -49.27 28.75 11.80
CA LEU A 188 -48.00 28.10 11.55
C LEU A 188 -46.88 28.92 12.21
N LYS A 189 -46.25 28.37 13.24
CA LYS A 189 -44.97 28.84 13.80
C LYS A 189 -43.80 28.18 13.11
#